data_AF-A0A5E7ZAD8-F1
#
_entry.id   AF-A0A5E7ZAD8-F1
#
_cell.length_a   1.000
_cell.length_b   1.000
_cell.length_c   1.000
_cell.angle_alpha   90.00
_cell.angle_beta   90.00
_cell.angle_gamma   90.00
#
_symmetry.space_group_name_H-M   'P 1'
#
loop_
_entity.id
_entity.type
_entity.pdbx_description
1 polymer ?
#
loop_
_entity_poly.entity_id
_entity_poly.type
_entity_poly.pdbx_seq_one_letter_code
_entity_poly.pdbx_strand_id
1 'polypeptide(L)'
;MLTVQKEHIISLRYTMKDDQGVLLEDRMSGRPVEFLYGSGEILPELEANLSGMVPGDVANLNFSTELGNSLVSYFFEVVVEDVRKATESEIANGRPEGAKENTDCGPECECW
;
A
#
# COMPACT_ATOMS: atom_id res chain seq x y z
N MET A 1 -19.68 -9.64 -1.95
CA MET A 1 -18.29 -9.19 -2.19
C MET A 1 -17.99 -8.13 -1.16
N LEU A 2 -16.79 -8.16 -0.56
CA LEU A 2 -16.34 -7.11 0.34
C LEU A 2 -15.72 -5.98 -0.49
N THR A 3 -15.88 -4.75 -0.01
CA THR A 3 -15.33 -3.54 -0.59
C THR A 3 -14.28 -2.95 0.33
N VAL A 4 -13.32 -2.23 -0.21
CA VAL A 4 -12.33 -1.48 0.57
C VAL A 4 -13.05 -0.48 1.49
N GLN A 5 -12.89 -0.64 2.81
CA GLN A 5 -13.50 0.20 3.84
C GLN A 5 -12.79 0.02 5.18
N LYS A 6 -13.11 0.86 6.19
CA LYS A 6 -12.53 0.77 7.55
C LYS A 6 -12.62 -0.62 8.15
N GLU A 7 -11.63 -0.95 9.00
CA GLU A 7 -11.53 -2.23 9.73
C GLU A 7 -11.39 -3.45 8.79
N HIS A 8 -10.93 -3.23 7.57
CA HIS A 8 -10.60 -4.29 6.62
C HIS A 8 -9.12 -4.25 6.28
N ILE A 9 -8.54 -5.43 6.15
CA ILE A 9 -7.22 -5.60 5.56
C ILE A 9 -7.38 -5.65 4.06
N ILE A 10 -6.62 -4.80 3.38
CA ILE A 10 -6.62 -4.68 1.92
C ILE A 10 -5.31 -5.26 1.42
N SER A 11 -5.40 -6.26 0.57
CA SER A 11 -4.24 -6.85 -0.10
C SER A 11 -4.17 -6.26 -1.50
N LEU A 12 -3.11 -5.51 -1.79
CA LEU A 12 -2.91 -4.88 -3.09
C LEU A 12 -1.56 -5.20 -3.70
N ARG A 13 -1.48 -5.03 -5.01
CA ARG A 13 -0.23 -5.02 -5.77
C ARG A 13 -0.12 -3.70 -6.48
N TYR A 14 1.09 -3.23 -6.69
CA TYR A 14 1.27 -1.99 -7.43
C TYR A 14 2.58 -1.95 -8.21
N THR A 15 2.63 -1.08 -9.21
CA THR A 15 3.87 -0.53 -9.72
C THR A 15 3.90 0.97 -9.47
N MET A 16 5.09 1.52 -9.28
CA MET A 16 5.34 2.95 -9.18
C MET A 16 6.34 3.37 -10.25
N LYS A 17 6.00 4.40 -11.02
CA LYS A 17 6.87 5.01 -12.04
C LYS A 17 7.06 6.49 -11.76
N ASP A 18 8.19 7.04 -12.20
CA ASP A 18 8.42 8.50 -12.18
C ASP A 18 7.78 9.20 -13.39
N ASP A 19 7.96 10.53 -13.46
CA ASP A 19 7.45 11.39 -14.52
C ASP A 19 8.07 11.12 -15.90
N GLN A 20 9.22 10.45 -15.94
CA GLN A 20 9.90 10.00 -17.15
C GLN A 20 9.45 8.59 -17.59
N GLY A 21 8.57 7.95 -16.82
CA GLY A 21 8.07 6.60 -17.06
C GLY A 21 9.03 5.49 -16.61
N VAL A 22 10.08 5.83 -15.86
CA VAL A 22 11.03 4.87 -15.29
C VAL A 22 10.34 4.14 -14.13
N LEU A 23 10.42 2.81 -14.14
CA LEU A 23 9.90 1.96 -13.07
C LEU A 23 10.77 2.11 -11.81
N LEU A 24 10.19 2.69 -10.77
CA LEU A 24 10.83 2.89 -9.47
C LEU A 24 10.60 1.70 -8.54
N GLU A 25 9.37 1.18 -8.52
CA GLU A 25 9.01 0.02 -7.70
C GLU A 25 8.04 -0.91 -8.45
N ASP A 26 8.23 -2.21 -8.29
CA ASP A 26 7.37 -3.25 -8.84
C ASP A 26 7.00 -4.28 -7.76
N ARG A 27 5.72 -4.27 -7.37
CA ARG A 27 5.08 -5.20 -6.45
C ARG A 27 4.02 -6.05 -7.13
N MET A 28 4.03 -6.13 -8.46
CA MET A 28 3.10 -6.97 -9.22
C MET A 28 3.42 -8.46 -9.06
N SER A 29 4.68 -8.79 -8.76
CA SER A 29 5.12 -10.15 -8.48
C SER A 29 5.41 -10.37 -6.99
N GLY A 30 5.25 -11.61 -6.51
CA GLY A 30 5.58 -11.99 -5.14
C GLY A 30 4.42 -11.86 -4.16
N ARG A 31 4.70 -11.42 -2.92
CA ARG A 31 3.67 -11.26 -1.88
C ARG A 31 2.96 -9.91 -2.04
N PRO A 32 1.62 -9.86 -1.98
CA PRO A 32 0.88 -8.60 -2.02
C PRO A 32 1.24 -7.77 -0.79
N VAL A 33 1.08 -6.44 -0.93
CA VAL A 33 1.18 -5.52 0.19
C VAL A 33 -0.17 -5.50 0.89
N GLU A 34 -0.16 -5.79 2.18
CA GLU A 34 -1.34 -5.81 3.02
C GLU A 34 -1.27 -4.66 4.02
N PHE A 35 -2.37 -3.92 4.18
CA PHE A 35 -2.47 -2.84 5.16
C PHE A 35 -3.89 -2.76 5.72
N LEU A 36 -4.02 -2.15 6.90
CA LEU A 36 -5.32 -1.89 7.52
C LEU A 36 -5.90 -0.59 6.99
N TYR A 37 -7.08 -0.63 6.38
CA TYR A 37 -7.73 0.60 5.89
C TYR A 37 -8.12 1.51 7.07
N GLY A 38 -7.63 2.74 7.02
CA GLY A 38 -7.77 3.79 8.02
C GLY A 38 -6.65 3.84 9.04
N SER A 39 -5.58 3.03 8.90
CA SER A 39 -4.42 3.05 9.80
C SER A 39 -3.43 4.17 9.51
N GLY A 40 -3.48 4.78 8.32
CA GLY A 40 -2.52 5.78 7.87
C GLY A 40 -1.15 5.21 7.48
N GLU A 41 -1.07 3.90 7.17
CA GLU A 41 0.17 3.26 6.70
C GLU A 41 0.56 3.66 5.26
N ILE A 42 -0.40 4.13 4.45
CA ILE A 42 -0.18 4.56 3.07
C ILE A 42 -0.62 6.01 2.85
N LEU A 43 -0.28 6.57 1.69
CA LEU A 43 -0.63 7.94 1.33
C LEU A 43 -2.16 8.16 1.43
N PRO A 44 -2.64 9.21 2.12
CA PRO A 44 -4.08 9.45 2.31
C PRO A 44 -4.86 9.57 0.99
N GLU A 45 -4.24 10.18 -0.03
CA GLU A 45 -4.87 10.28 -1.35
C GLU A 45 -4.97 8.93 -2.05
N LEU A 46 -3.95 8.07 -1.91
CA LEU A 46 -3.99 6.70 -2.42
C LEU A 46 -5.11 5.90 -1.72
N GLU A 47 -5.15 5.94 -0.40
CA GLU A 47 -6.16 5.26 0.40
C GLU A 47 -7.59 5.70 0.01
N ALA A 48 -7.82 7.00 -0.11
CA ALA A 48 -9.12 7.54 -0.49
C ALA A 48 -9.58 7.07 -1.89
N ASN A 49 -8.65 6.92 -2.83
CA ASN A 49 -8.95 6.42 -4.17
C ASN A 49 -9.29 4.93 -4.19
N LEU A 50 -8.79 4.15 -3.22
CA LEU A 50 -9.10 2.72 -3.10
C LEU A 50 -10.47 2.46 -2.47
N SER A 51 -11.02 3.43 -1.74
CA SER A 51 -12.31 3.33 -1.06
C SER A 51 -13.42 2.80 -1.97
N GLY A 52 -14.11 1.74 -1.54
CA GLY A 52 -15.23 1.16 -2.27
C GLY A 52 -14.86 0.21 -3.41
N MET A 53 -13.56 0.08 -3.77
CA MET A 53 -13.11 -0.90 -4.76
C MET A 53 -13.30 -2.34 -4.25
N VAL A 54 -13.38 -3.28 -5.19
CA VAL A 54 -13.48 -4.73 -4.90
C VAL A 54 -12.25 -5.48 -5.41
N PRO A 55 -11.99 -6.71 -4.92
CA PRO A 55 -10.95 -7.57 -5.47
C PRO A 55 -11.07 -7.74 -6.99
N GLY A 56 -9.96 -7.52 -7.68
CA GLY A 56 -9.84 -7.52 -9.14
C GLY A 56 -9.87 -6.12 -9.79
N ASP A 57 -10.27 -5.08 -9.06
CA ASP A 57 -10.28 -3.72 -9.60
C ASP A 57 -8.86 -3.15 -9.72
N VAL A 58 -8.67 -2.28 -10.71
CA VAL A 58 -7.40 -1.61 -11.01
C VAL A 58 -7.59 -0.10 -10.93
N ALA A 59 -6.70 0.58 -10.21
CA ALA A 59 -6.63 2.03 -10.09
C ALA A 59 -5.32 2.55 -10.70
N ASN A 60 -5.42 3.58 -11.54
CA ASN A 60 -4.28 4.32 -12.07
C ASN A 60 -4.27 5.71 -11.46
N LEU A 61 -3.24 6.02 -10.69
CA LEU A 61 -3.16 7.22 -9.86
C LEU A 61 -1.89 7.99 -10.22
N ASN A 62 -1.98 9.31 -10.19
CA ASN A 62 -0.85 10.20 -10.40
C ASN A 62 -0.79 11.18 -9.22
N PHE A 63 0.34 11.20 -8.54
CA PHE A 63 0.62 12.14 -7.46
C PHE A 63 1.74 13.06 -7.89
N SER A 64 1.60 14.35 -7.62
CA SER A 64 2.66 15.32 -7.85
C SER A 64 3.03 15.99 -6.54
N THR A 65 4.31 16.09 -6.26
CA THR A 65 4.83 16.74 -5.05
C THR A 65 5.98 17.68 -5.39
N GLU A 66 6.18 18.70 -4.57
CA GLU A 66 7.24 19.69 -4.75
C GLU A 66 8.47 19.28 -3.93
N LEU A 67 9.56 18.93 -4.61
CA LEU A 67 10.85 18.64 -3.99
C LEU A 67 11.79 19.82 -4.24
N GLY A 68 11.82 20.76 -3.29
CA GLY A 68 12.57 22.01 -3.42
C GLY A 68 11.93 22.94 -4.45
N ASN A 69 12.59 23.15 -5.58
CA ASN A 69 12.08 23.99 -6.69
C ASN A 69 11.62 23.17 -7.90
N SER A 70 11.50 21.84 -7.74
CA SER A 70 11.11 20.93 -8.82
C SER A 70 9.81 20.23 -8.47
N LEU A 71 8.88 20.21 -9.42
CA LEU A 71 7.69 19.35 -9.37
C LEU A 71 8.11 17.95 -9.83
N VAL A 72 7.88 16.95 -8.97
CA VAL A 72 8.08 15.55 -9.30
C VAL A 72 6.73 14.84 -9.32
N SER A 73 6.48 14.03 -10.34
CA SER A 73 5.25 13.27 -10.48
C SER A 73 5.53 11.77 -10.38
N TYR A 74 4.62 11.05 -9.73
CA TYR A 74 4.67 9.61 -9.54
C TYR A 74 3.38 8.99 -10.05
N PHE A 75 3.52 7.96 -10.89
CA PHE A 75 2.40 7.20 -11.43
C PHE A 75 2.33 5.84 -10.72
N PHE A 76 1.19 5.55 -10.14
CA PHE A 76 0.89 4.28 -9.50
C PHE A 76 -0.15 3.53 -10.31
N GLU A 77 0.14 2.29 -10.65
CA GLU A 77 -0.85 1.33 -11.14
C GLU A 77 -1.07 0.31 -10.03
N VAL A 78 -2.26 0.30 -9.43
CA VAL A 78 -2.60 -0.48 -8.25
C VAL A 78 -3.70 -1.46 -8.58
N VAL A 79 -3.57 -2.70 -8.12
CA VAL A 79 -4.57 -3.75 -8.27
C VAL A 79 -4.97 -4.22 -6.89
N VAL A 80 -6.28 -4.20 -6.59
CA VAL A 80 -6.80 -4.78 -5.36
C VAL A 80 -6.86 -6.29 -5.57
N GLU A 81 -6.02 -7.05 -4.87
CA GLU A 81 -5.98 -8.50 -4.98
C GLU A 81 -7.06 -9.14 -4.09
N ASP A 82 -7.20 -8.68 -2.85
CA ASP A 82 -8.19 -9.20 -1.91
C ASP A 82 -8.62 -8.15 -0.88
N VAL A 83 -9.80 -8.36 -0.29
CA VAL A 83 -10.34 -7.54 0.80
C VAL A 83 -10.96 -8.46 1.83
N ARG A 84 -10.42 -8.43 3.06
CA ARG A 84 -10.92 -9.22 4.18
C ARG A 84 -11.17 -8.37 5.41
N LYS A 85 -12.05 -8.83 6.29
CA LYS A 85 -12.24 -8.21 7.61
C LYS A 85 -10.98 -8.37 8.45
N ALA A 86 -10.60 -7.31 9.16
CA ALA A 86 -9.51 -7.36 10.12
C ALA A 86 -9.95 -8.09 11.41
N THR A 87 -9.01 -8.73 12.09
CA THR A 87 -9.24 -9.27 13.43
C THR A 87 -9.22 -8.13 14.46
N GLU A 88 -9.82 -8.36 15.64
CA GLU A 88 -9.76 -7.38 16.73
C GLU A 88 -8.32 -7.04 17.13
N SER A 89 -7.42 -8.04 17.07
CA SER A 89 -5.98 -7.86 17.28
C SER A 89 -5.35 -6.95 16.23
N GLU A 90 -5.66 -7.15 14.94
CA GLU A 90 -5.16 -6.31 13.84
C GLU A 90 -5.62 -4.86 13.97
N ILE A 91 -6.90 -4.65 14.35
CA ILE A 91 -7.47 -3.31 14.58
C ILE A 91 -6.81 -2.65 15.78
N ALA A 92 -6.62 -3.38 16.89
CA ALA A 92 -5.96 -2.86 18.09
C ALA A 92 -4.48 -2.52 17.84
N ASN A 93 -3.80 -3.30 16.99
CA ASN A 93 -2.39 -3.09 16.64
C ASN A 93 -2.18 -2.12 15.48
N GLY A 94 -3.24 -1.82 14.72
CA GLY A 94 -3.19 -0.94 13.54
C GLY A 94 -2.52 -1.54 12.30
N ARG A 95 -2.28 -2.87 12.24
CA ARG A 95 -1.55 -3.53 11.15
C ARG A 95 -1.96 -5.01 10.98
N PRO A 96 -1.84 -5.59 9.77
CA PRO A 96 -2.17 -7.00 9.52
C PRO A 96 -1.22 -8.00 10.20
N GLU A 97 -1.81 -9.06 10.76
CA GLU A 97 -1.09 -10.18 11.36
C GLU A 97 -0.56 -11.09 10.24
N GLY A 98 0.74 -11.03 9.97
CA GLY A 98 1.37 -11.83 8.90
C GLY A 98 2.11 -11.01 7.85
N ALA A 99 2.00 -9.68 7.88
CA ALA A 99 2.98 -8.79 7.29
C ALA A 99 4.30 -9.00 8.05
N LYS A 100 5.03 -10.06 7.69
CA LYS A 100 6.43 -10.21 8.05
C LYS A 100 7.12 -9.04 7.38
N GLU A 101 7.28 -7.98 8.15
CA GLU A 101 8.37 -7.03 8.04
C GLU A 101 9.57 -7.80 7.50
N ASN A 102 10.17 -7.31 6.43
CA ASN A 102 11.48 -7.78 6.03
C ASN A 102 12.49 -7.28 7.07
N THR A 103 12.33 -7.68 8.33
CA THR A 103 13.41 -7.69 9.31
C THR A 103 14.36 -8.82 8.90
N ASP A 104 14.95 -8.67 7.71
CA ASP A 104 16.36 -8.97 7.45
C ASP A 104 17.20 -7.89 8.16
N CYS A 105 16.91 -7.66 9.44
CA CYS A 105 17.96 -7.26 10.35
C CYS A 105 18.79 -8.53 10.48
N GLY A 106 19.88 -8.59 9.71
CA GLY A 106 20.95 -9.54 9.96
C GLY A 106 21.38 -9.50 11.44
N PRO A 107 22.17 -10.47 11.89
CA PRO A 107 22.49 -10.67 13.31
C PRO A 107 23.21 -9.50 14.03
N GLU A 108 23.41 -8.36 13.37
CA GLU A 108 24.14 -7.18 13.89
C GLU A 108 23.31 -5.88 13.92
N CYS A 109 21.97 -5.96 14.01
CA CYS A 109 21.18 -4.77 14.36
C CYS A 109 21.31 -4.47 15.86
N GLU A 110 22.33 -3.70 16.24
CA GLU A 110 22.31 -2.92 17.49
C GLU A 110 21.36 -1.73 17.31
N CYS A 111 20.10 -1.90 17.72
CA CYS A 111 19.16 -0.79 17.84
C CYS A 111 19.57 0.07 19.04
N TRP A 112 20.09 1.28 18.79
CA TRP A 112 20.20 2.37 19.77
C TRP A 112 19.12 3.41 19.50
#